data_AF-A0A840R744-F1
#
_entry.id   AF-A0A840R744-F1
#
_cell.length_a   1.000
_cell.length_b   1.000
_cell.length_c   1.000
_cell.angle_alpha   90.00
_cell.angle_beta   90.00
_cell.angle_gamma   90.00
#
_symmetry.space_group_name_H-M   'P 1'
#
loop_
_entity.id
_entity.type
_entity.pdbx_description
1 polymer ?
#
loop_
_entity_poly.entity_id
_entity_poly.type
_entity_poly.pdbx_seq_one_letter_code
_entity_poly.pdbx_strand_id
1 'polypeptide(L)'
;MSKSKITRSQKTRFEDSLQYDNSAPQKVAGIVIEWRIIDFDNTIGFDRIAKLVEPAIPQVLMGVLVSDSKGRFENYRPICTSSLIGLDLQNMEVTTLNSAYKLKGPGQKIDLNDRNIHRLMQKSKAEVSALAKSYRERALH
;
A
#
# COMPACT_ATOMS: atom_id res chain seq x y z
N MET A 1 -1.38 -55.49 -7.60
CA MET A 1 -1.00 -54.65 -8.77
C MET A 1 -2.30 -54.11 -9.36
N SER A 2 -2.75 -52.91 -8.98
CA SER A 2 -2.54 -51.62 -9.66
C SER A 2 -2.93 -51.64 -11.15
N LYS A 3 -4.04 -50.96 -11.49
CA LYS A 3 -3.99 -49.67 -12.19
C LYS A 3 -5.35 -48.96 -12.16
N SER A 4 -5.30 -47.77 -11.59
CA SER A 4 -6.28 -46.69 -11.61
C SER A 4 -6.47 -46.13 -13.03
N LYS A 5 -7.66 -45.61 -13.34
CA LYS A 5 -7.88 -44.47 -14.26
C LYS A 5 -9.34 -44.03 -14.20
N ILE A 6 -9.63 -43.10 -13.29
CA ILE A 6 -10.82 -42.24 -13.35
C ILE A 6 -10.39 -40.96 -14.07
N THR A 7 -11.15 -40.59 -15.09
CA THR A 7 -10.88 -39.41 -15.92
C THR A 7 -11.95 -38.36 -15.70
N ARG A 8 -11.48 -37.12 -15.49
CA ARG A 8 -12.07 -35.85 -15.97
C ARG A 8 -13.29 -35.28 -15.23
N SER A 9 -13.05 -34.24 -14.41
CA SER A 9 -13.55 -32.86 -14.65
C SER A 9 -13.58 -32.06 -13.34
N GLN A 10 -12.43 -31.59 -12.86
CA GLN A 10 -12.40 -30.45 -11.94
C GLN A 10 -12.45 -29.18 -12.77
N LYS A 11 -13.67 -28.79 -13.13
CA LYS A 11 -13.98 -27.55 -13.83
C LYS A 11 -14.29 -26.49 -12.77
N THR A 12 -13.29 -25.64 -12.53
CA THR A 12 -13.41 -24.22 -12.17
C THR A 12 -14.46 -23.84 -11.11
N ARG A 13 -14.00 -23.69 -9.87
CA ARG A 13 -14.68 -22.92 -8.81
C ARG A 13 -13.77 -21.77 -8.38
N PHE A 14 -13.53 -20.83 -9.30
CA PHE A 14 -12.80 -19.59 -9.04
C PHE A 14 -13.39 -18.49 -9.93
N GLU A 15 -14.71 -18.28 -9.81
CA GLU A 15 -15.39 -17.10 -10.35
C GLU A 15 -16.31 -16.52 -9.28
N ASP A 16 -15.84 -16.43 -8.04
CA ASP A 16 -16.33 -15.40 -7.13
C ASP A 16 -15.61 -14.11 -7.53
N SER A 17 -16.20 -13.47 -8.55
CA SER A 17 -15.91 -12.09 -8.91
C SER A 17 -16.08 -11.23 -7.66
N LEU A 18 -14.96 -10.71 -7.16
CA LEU A 18 -14.95 -9.60 -6.22
C LEU A 18 -15.61 -8.41 -6.94
N GLN A 19 -16.94 -8.32 -6.83
CA GLN A 19 -17.67 -7.12 -7.21
C GLN A 19 -17.23 -6.02 -6.25
N TYR A 20 -16.29 -5.19 -6.69
CA TYR A 20 -15.94 -3.96 -6.03
C TYR A 20 -17.12 -3.00 -6.15
N ASP A 21 -17.86 -2.84 -5.05
CA ASP A 21 -18.81 -1.76 -4.92
C ASP A 21 -18.03 -0.44 -4.78
N ASN A 22 -17.77 0.19 -5.93
CA ASN A 22 -17.09 1.49 -6.04
C ASN A 22 -17.99 2.68 -5.65
N SER A 23 -19.21 2.44 -5.12
CA SER A 23 -20.20 3.51 -4.92
C SER A 23 -20.15 4.19 -3.54
N ALA A 24 -19.48 3.60 -2.55
CA ALA A 24 -19.31 4.22 -1.24
C ALA A 24 -17.90 4.81 -1.09
N PRO A 25 -17.75 6.10 -0.72
CA PRO A 25 -16.43 6.64 -0.39
C PRO A 25 -15.85 5.82 0.76
N GLN A 26 -14.69 5.18 0.53
CA GLN A 26 -14.01 4.45 1.60
C GLN A 26 -13.76 5.43 2.75
N LYS A 27 -14.35 5.16 3.93
CA LYS A 27 -14.10 5.98 5.12
C LYS A 27 -12.59 6.08 5.34
N VAL A 28 -12.09 7.31 5.44
CA VAL A 28 -10.67 7.59 5.70
C VAL A 28 -10.22 6.81 6.93
N ALA A 29 -9.28 5.91 6.71
CA ALA A 29 -8.68 5.04 7.71
C ALA A 29 -7.71 5.79 8.61
N GLY A 30 -7.09 6.87 8.14
CA GLY A 30 -6.20 7.67 8.97
C GLY A 30 -5.52 8.82 8.25
N ILE A 31 -4.72 9.58 9.02
CA ILE A 31 -3.95 10.73 8.52
C ILE A 31 -2.46 10.35 8.54
N VAL A 32 -1.79 10.55 7.40
CA VAL A 32 -0.38 10.25 7.21
C VAL A 32 0.38 11.55 6.98
N ILE A 33 1.43 11.76 7.77
CA ILE A 33 2.36 12.89 7.64
C ILE A 33 3.73 12.43 7.15
N GLU A 34 4.56 13.38 6.68
CA GLU A 34 5.92 13.12 6.19
C GLU A 34 5.92 12.00 5.14
N TRP A 35 4.98 12.10 4.22
CA TRP A 35 4.61 11.02 3.32
C TRP A 35 5.54 10.93 2.11
N ARG A 36 5.75 9.71 1.62
CA ARG A 36 6.54 9.39 0.44
C ARG A 36 5.71 8.46 -0.43
N ILE A 37 5.44 8.84 -1.66
CA ILE A 37 4.86 7.95 -2.66
C ILE A 37 6.01 7.42 -3.50
N ILE A 38 6.22 6.11 -3.45
CA ILE A 38 7.32 5.46 -4.14
C ILE A 38 6.76 4.75 -5.37
N ASP A 39 7.18 5.18 -6.55
CA ASP A 39 6.84 4.59 -7.84
C ASP A 39 7.86 3.51 -8.21
N PHE A 40 7.39 2.34 -8.62
CA PHE A 40 8.17 1.20 -9.04
C PHE A 40 7.67 0.59 -10.37
N ASP A 41 7.02 1.38 -11.23
CA ASP A 41 6.49 0.93 -12.53
C ASP A 41 7.59 0.36 -13.43
N ASN A 42 8.78 0.98 -13.40
CA ASN A 42 9.93 0.58 -14.20
C ASN A 42 10.71 -0.63 -13.63
N THR A 43 10.18 -1.32 -12.62
CA THR A 43 10.90 -2.39 -11.94
C THR A 43 10.54 -3.75 -12.53
N ILE A 44 11.57 -4.52 -12.93
CA ILE A 44 11.43 -5.85 -13.51
C ILE A 44 10.70 -6.76 -12.50
N GLY A 45 9.39 -6.99 -12.71
CA GLY A 45 8.57 -7.84 -11.85
C GLY A 45 7.19 -7.28 -11.51
N PHE A 46 6.94 -5.98 -11.67
CA PHE A 46 5.63 -5.40 -11.41
C PHE A 46 4.54 -5.98 -12.33
N ASP A 47 4.84 -6.17 -13.62
CA ASP A 47 3.96 -6.79 -14.61
C ASP A 47 3.38 -8.15 -14.20
N ARG A 48 4.06 -8.88 -13.30
CA ARG A 48 3.57 -10.18 -12.80
C ARG A 48 2.61 -10.04 -11.62
N ILE A 49 2.75 -8.99 -10.82
CA ILE A 49 1.92 -8.75 -9.62
C ILE A 49 0.69 -7.91 -9.98
N ALA A 50 0.84 -6.91 -10.86
CA ALA A 50 -0.23 -6.04 -11.33
C ALA A 50 -1.39 -6.82 -11.97
N LYS A 51 -1.06 -7.86 -12.76
CA LYS A 51 -2.05 -8.75 -13.41
C LYS A 51 -2.91 -9.57 -12.45
N LEU A 52 -2.52 -9.69 -11.17
CA LEU A 52 -3.24 -10.47 -10.17
C LEU A 52 -4.19 -9.61 -9.33
N VAL A 53 -4.02 -8.28 -9.36
CA VAL A 53 -4.76 -7.34 -8.51
C VAL A 53 -5.11 -6.13 -9.36
N GLU A 54 -6.07 -6.27 -10.26
CA GLU A 54 -6.71 -5.10 -10.87
C GLU A 54 -7.69 -4.52 -9.83
N PRO A 55 -7.62 -3.22 -9.46
CA PRO A 55 -6.84 -2.12 -10.06
C PRO A 55 -5.65 -1.66 -9.18
N ALA A 56 -4.47 -2.26 -9.28
CA ALA A 56 -3.28 -1.82 -8.56
C ALA A 56 -2.37 -0.90 -9.41
N ILE A 57 -2.02 0.25 -8.86
CA ILE A 57 -1.02 1.20 -9.33
C ILE A 57 0.37 0.74 -8.79
N PRO A 58 1.45 0.83 -9.59
CA PRO A 58 2.84 0.52 -9.19
C PRO A 58 3.44 1.50 -8.20
N GLN A 59 2.66 1.92 -7.21
CA GLN A 59 3.06 2.89 -6.22
C GLN A 59 2.74 2.35 -4.83
N VAL A 60 3.57 2.69 -3.85
CA VAL A 60 3.28 2.46 -2.44
C VAL A 60 3.41 3.76 -1.67
N LEU A 61 2.61 3.90 -0.62
CA LEU A 61 2.73 4.99 0.34
C LEU A 61 3.59 4.53 1.52
N MET A 62 4.62 5.31 1.83
CA MET A 62 5.31 5.27 3.11
C MET A 62 5.12 6.58 3.86
N GLY A 63 5.06 6.54 5.18
CA GLY A 63 4.91 7.76 5.98
C GLY A 63 4.63 7.47 7.44
N VAL A 64 4.32 8.51 8.20
CA VAL A 64 4.00 8.39 9.63
C VAL A 64 2.49 8.53 9.81
N LEU A 65 1.83 7.48 10.26
CA LEU A 65 0.40 7.47 10.57
C LEU A 65 0.17 8.15 11.92
N VAL A 66 -0.43 9.34 11.90
CA VAL A 66 -0.73 10.12 13.11
C VAL A 66 -1.82 9.45 13.94
N SER A 67 -2.90 9.03 13.26
CA SER A 67 -4.05 8.39 13.88
C SER A 67 -4.71 7.41 12.91
N ASP A 68 -5.23 6.30 13.44
CA ASP A 68 -6.05 5.32 12.71
C ASP A 68 -7.49 5.40 13.22
N SER A 69 -8.44 5.73 12.35
CA SER A 69 -9.87 5.82 12.70
C SER A 69 -10.47 4.48 13.11
N LYS A 70 -9.79 3.37 12.80
CA LYS A 70 -10.16 2.01 13.18
C LYS A 70 -9.42 1.50 14.42
N GLY A 71 -8.55 2.30 15.05
CA GLY A 71 -7.80 1.93 16.25
C GLY A 71 -6.85 0.72 16.10
N ARG A 72 -6.49 0.35 14.88
CA ARG A 72 -5.64 -0.82 14.58
C ARG A 72 -4.17 -0.56 14.89
N PHE A 73 -3.78 0.70 14.91
CA PHE A 73 -2.40 1.14 15.01
C PHE A 73 -2.25 2.20 16.09
N GLU A 74 -1.12 2.17 16.80
CA GLU A 74 -0.70 3.22 17.71
C GLU A 74 -0.48 4.54 16.96
N ASN A 75 -0.58 5.66 17.68
CA ASN A 75 -0.31 6.99 17.13
C ASN A 75 1.16 7.13 16.71
N TYR A 76 1.39 7.89 15.64
CA TYR A 76 2.70 8.13 15.04
C TYR A 76 3.44 6.85 14.66
N ARG A 77 2.74 5.87 14.09
CA ARG A 77 3.35 4.61 13.64
C ARG A 77 3.90 4.75 12.22
N PRO A 78 5.11 4.24 11.92
CA PRO A 78 5.57 4.19 10.54
C PRO A 78 4.71 3.20 9.75
N ILE A 79 4.32 3.59 8.54
CA ILE A 79 3.55 2.74 7.64
C ILE A 79 4.25 2.58 6.29
N CYS A 80 4.00 1.43 5.67
CA CYS A 80 4.29 1.13 4.28
C CYS A 80 3.09 0.36 3.76
N THR A 81 2.36 0.92 2.80
CA THR A 81 1.16 0.29 2.26
C THR A 81 1.51 -0.83 1.28
N SER A 82 0.50 -1.63 0.92
CA SER A 82 0.48 -2.34 -0.36
C SER A 82 0.48 -1.36 -1.54
N SER A 83 0.44 -1.90 -2.75
CA SER A 83 0.15 -1.13 -3.95
C SER A 83 -1.09 -0.26 -3.77
N LEU A 84 -1.00 0.98 -4.27
CA LEU A 84 -2.12 1.91 -4.29
C LEU A 84 -3.14 1.45 -5.33
N ILE A 85 -4.40 1.80 -5.15
CA ILE A 85 -5.46 1.63 -6.14
C ILE A 85 -6.04 2.97 -6.60
N GLY A 86 -5.77 4.04 -5.84
CA GLY A 86 -6.15 5.40 -6.18
C GLY A 86 -5.18 6.40 -5.55
N LEU A 87 -4.90 7.47 -6.28
CA LEU A 87 -4.07 8.58 -5.83
C LEU A 87 -4.70 9.88 -6.31
N ASP A 88 -5.17 10.69 -5.36
CA ASP A 88 -5.73 12.01 -5.62
C ASP A 88 -4.92 13.05 -4.85
N LEU A 89 -3.94 13.65 -5.52
CA LEU A 89 -3.11 14.69 -4.92
C LEU A 89 -3.83 16.04 -4.77
N GLN A 90 -4.91 16.28 -5.52
CA GLN A 90 -5.69 17.50 -5.36
C GLN A 90 -6.43 17.50 -4.03
N ASN A 91 -7.00 16.35 -3.65
CA ASN A 91 -7.69 16.14 -2.38
C ASN A 91 -6.80 15.53 -1.29
N MET A 92 -5.50 15.38 -1.57
CA MET A 92 -4.48 14.81 -0.70
C MET A 92 -4.92 13.46 -0.11
N GLU A 93 -5.35 12.55 -0.98
CA GLU A 93 -5.92 11.26 -0.62
C GLU A 93 -5.23 10.11 -1.37
N VAL A 94 -5.02 9.02 -0.65
CA VAL A 94 -4.46 7.77 -1.18
C VAL A 94 -5.36 6.62 -0.82
N THR A 95 -5.69 5.80 -1.80
CA THR A 95 -6.55 4.63 -1.61
C THR A 95 -5.75 3.36 -1.86
N THR A 96 -5.92 2.40 -0.96
CA THR A 96 -5.41 1.03 -1.07
C THR A 96 -6.59 0.06 -1.10
N LEU A 97 -6.36 -1.23 -1.34
CA LEU A 97 -7.43 -2.23 -1.33
C LEU A 97 -8.33 -2.17 -0.08
N ASN A 98 -7.74 -1.90 1.09
CA ASN A 98 -8.43 -2.07 2.37
C ASN A 98 -8.66 -0.75 3.12
N SER A 99 -8.12 0.36 2.65
CA SER A 99 -8.04 1.61 3.42
C SER A 99 -7.77 2.81 2.52
N ALA A 100 -8.42 3.94 2.81
CA ALA A 100 -8.08 5.26 2.29
C ALA A 100 -7.34 6.07 3.36
N TYR A 101 -6.38 6.89 2.98
CA TYR A 101 -5.57 7.72 3.89
C TYR A 101 -5.55 9.16 3.39
N LYS A 102 -5.65 10.12 4.33
CA LYS A 102 -5.39 11.52 4.04
C LYS A 102 -3.92 11.85 4.25
N LEU A 103 -3.34 12.52 3.28
CA LEU A 103 -1.96 13.01 3.32
C LEU A 103 -1.95 14.42 3.91
N LYS A 104 -1.03 14.69 4.83
CA LYS A 104 -0.87 16.02 5.44
C LYS A 104 0.61 16.37 5.59
N GLY A 105 0.91 17.66 5.50
CA GLY A 105 2.27 18.16 5.68
C GLY A 105 3.17 17.82 4.48
N PRO A 106 4.50 17.92 4.66
CA PRO A 106 5.43 17.73 3.57
C PRO A 106 5.40 16.27 3.09
N GLY A 107 5.64 16.12 1.78
CA GLY A 107 5.85 14.81 1.21
C GLY A 107 6.44 14.88 -0.19
N GLN A 108 6.83 13.72 -0.69
CA GLN A 108 7.57 13.61 -1.94
C GLN A 108 7.15 12.39 -2.74
N LYS A 109 7.22 12.52 -4.06
CA LYS A 109 7.20 11.38 -4.99
C LYS A 109 8.63 10.95 -5.28
N ILE A 110 8.88 9.64 -5.26
CA ILE A 110 10.19 9.03 -5.47
C ILE A 110 10.06 8.02 -6.59
N ASP A 111 10.71 8.29 -7.73
CA ASP A 111 10.70 7.38 -8.87
C ASP A 111 11.88 6.40 -8.77
N LEU A 112 11.58 5.11 -8.66
CA LEU A 112 12.59 4.06 -8.66
C LEU A 112 12.99 3.71 -10.09
N ASN A 113 13.86 4.53 -10.68
CA ASN A 113 14.55 4.20 -11.93
C ASN A 113 15.84 3.39 -11.70
N ASP A 114 16.19 3.14 -10.44
CA ASP A 114 17.52 2.65 -10.07
C ASP A 114 17.57 1.12 -9.92
N ARG A 115 18.72 0.51 -10.24
CA ARG A 115 18.93 -0.96 -10.18
C ARG A 115 18.88 -1.53 -8.76
N ASN A 116 18.76 -0.67 -7.74
CA ASN A 116 18.84 -1.02 -6.32
C ASN A 116 17.56 -0.65 -5.53
N ILE A 117 16.38 -0.96 -6.08
CA ILE A 117 15.06 -0.75 -5.44
C ILE A 117 15.03 -1.20 -3.98
N HIS A 118 15.58 -2.38 -3.69
CA HIS A 118 15.60 -2.91 -2.33
C HIS A 118 16.32 -1.96 -1.37
N ARG A 119 17.46 -1.41 -1.77
CA ARG A 119 18.24 -0.50 -0.92
C ARG A 119 17.48 0.81 -0.67
N LEU A 120 16.84 1.37 -1.69
CA LEU A 120 16.08 2.62 -1.53
C LEU A 120 14.84 2.38 -0.65
N MET A 121 14.14 1.27 -0.84
CA MET A 121 13.01 0.88 0.00
C MET A 121 13.41 0.71 1.47
N GLN A 122 14.55 0.07 1.76
CA GLN A 122 15.06 -0.07 3.12
C GLN A 122 15.45 1.29 3.73
N LYS A 123 16.09 2.16 2.93
CA LYS A 123 16.44 3.51 3.36
C LYS A 123 15.18 4.32 3.72
N SER A 124 14.18 4.34 2.84
CA SER A 124 12.90 5.04 3.09
C SER A 124 12.20 4.51 4.34
N LYS A 125 12.19 3.19 4.56
CA LYS A 125 11.63 2.59 5.78
C LYS A 125 12.35 3.04 7.05
N ALA A 126 13.68 3.08 7.02
CA ALA A 126 14.50 3.53 8.15
C ALA A 126 14.23 5.01 8.48
N GLU A 127 14.19 5.88 7.46
CA GLU A 127 13.90 7.30 7.62
C GLU A 127 12.50 7.53 8.23
N VAL A 128 11.48 6.88 7.69
CA VAL A 128 10.10 6.98 8.19
C VAL A 128 9.99 6.49 9.63
N SER A 129 10.70 5.42 9.98
CA SER A 129 10.75 4.89 11.35
C SER A 129 11.42 5.86 12.32
N ALA A 130 12.51 6.52 11.89
CA ALA A 130 13.18 7.55 12.68
C ALA A 130 12.28 8.78 12.92
N LEU A 131 11.58 9.23 11.87
CA LEU A 131 10.61 10.32 11.96
C LEU A 131 9.48 9.98 12.95
N ALA A 132 8.87 8.80 12.79
CA ALA A 132 7.83 8.29 13.70
C ALA A 132 8.28 8.29 15.16
N LYS A 133 9.52 7.84 15.44
CA LYS A 133 10.11 7.90 16.79
C LYS A 133 10.20 9.35 17.30
N SER A 134 10.74 10.27 16.51
CA SER A 134 10.85 11.68 16.88
C SER A 134 9.50 12.36 17.15
N TYR A 135 8.44 12.00 16.41
CA TYR A 135 7.09 12.50 16.69
C TYR A 135 6.54 11.96 18.02
N ARG A 136 6.74 10.67 18.31
CA ARG A 136 6.31 10.08 19.58
C ARG A 136 7.01 10.73 20.77
N GLU A 137 8.32 10.93 20.68
CA GLU A 137 9.10 11.60 21.74
C GLU A 137 8.58 13.02 21.98
N ARG A 138 8.34 13.80 20.91
CA ARG A 138 7.80 15.16 21.03
C ARG A 138 6.36 15.21 21.56
N ALA A 139 5.55 14.19 21.30
CA ALA A 139 4.17 14.14 21.80
C ALA A 139 4.06 13.75 23.28
N LEU A 140 5.14 13.22 23.88
CA LEU A 140 5.21 12.86 25.29
C LEU A 140 5.77 13.99 26.19
N HIS A 141 6.29 15.06 25.57
CA HIS A 141 6.82 16.25 26.24
C HIS A 141 5.82 17.41 26.13
#